data_AF-A0A258QWX3-F1
#
_entry.id   AF-A0A258QWX3-F1
#
_cell.length_a   1.000
_cell.length_b   1.000
_cell.length_c   1.000
_cell.angle_alpha   90.00
_cell.angle_beta   90.00
_cell.angle_gamma   90.00
#
_symmetry.space_group_name_H-M   'P 1'
#
loop_
_entity.id
_entity.type
_entity.pdbx_description
1 polymer ?
#
loop_
_entity_poly.entity_id
_entity_poly.type
_entity_poly.pdbx_seq_one_letter_code
_entity_poly.pdbx_strand_id
1 'polypeptide(L)'
;MTQWPDRRILDLFGIDIPILLAPMAGPGSPELAVAVGTAGGLASLPCALLTPDQLRANLDAMRPGLAGRPLNLNFFCHTPPQPDPQGALRWRARLAPYYLERGLDPEVPIPAGGRAPFDDAFCSIVEAERPKVVSFHFGLPEADLLARVKATGAKVISSATCVAEAVWLEQHGCDAIIAMGLEAGGHRGHFLSDDLTRQSGTFALVPQVVDAVSVPVIAAGAIADARGILAALALGASAVQIGTAYLFSPEANVSALHRAAL
;
A
#
# COMPACT_ATOMS: atom_id res chain seq x y z
N MET A 1 20.50 4.29 24.31
CA MET A 1 19.72 4.18 23.07
C MET A 1 18.58 5.17 23.19
N THR A 2 18.53 6.17 22.32
CA THR A 2 17.46 7.18 22.26
C THR A 2 16.14 6.48 21.94
N GLN A 3 15.19 6.52 22.87
CA GLN A 3 13.89 5.89 22.75
C GLN A 3 13.05 6.64 21.70
N TRP A 4 12.33 5.91 20.83
CA TRP A 4 11.39 6.52 19.89
C TRP A 4 10.28 7.28 20.65
N PRO A 5 9.90 8.49 20.21
CA PRO A 5 9.00 9.35 20.98
C PRO A 5 7.57 8.81 21.07
N ASP A 6 7.13 8.06 20.05
CA ASP A 6 5.85 7.36 20.01
C ASP A 6 6.08 5.89 19.70
N ARG A 7 5.58 5.01 20.57
CA ARG A 7 5.71 3.55 20.44
C ARG A 7 4.43 2.86 19.97
N ARG A 8 3.33 3.58 19.76
CA ARG A 8 2.02 2.99 19.42
C ARG A 8 2.11 2.02 18.24
N ILE A 9 2.78 2.41 17.16
CA ILE A 9 2.96 1.54 15.97
C ILE A 9 3.92 0.37 16.24
N LEU A 10 5.00 0.61 16.98
CA LEU A 10 5.97 -0.44 17.34
C LEU A 10 5.29 -1.55 18.13
N ASP A 11 4.51 -1.18 19.13
CA ASP A 11 3.81 -2.10 20.02
C ASP A 11 2.62 -2.76 19.30
N LEU A 12 1.91 -2.02 18.44
CA LEU A 12 0.78 -2.53 17.65
C LEU A 12 1.20 -3.63 16.66
N PHE A 13 2.33 -3.43 15.96
CA PHE A 13 2.81 -4.36 14.93
C PHE A 13 3.89 -5.32 15.44
N GLY A 14 4.52 -5.08 16.59
CA GLY A 14 5.62 -5.89 17.09
C GLY A 14 6.90 -5.72 16.28
N ILE A 15 7.21 -4.48 15.87
CA ILE A 15 8.41 -4.11 15.09
C ILE A 15 9.35 -3.25 15.94
N ASP A 16 10.62 -3.16 15.54
CA ASP A 16 11.68 -2.48 16.31
C ASP A 16 11.88 -1.02 15.87
N ILE A 17 11.58 -0.72 14.59
CA ILE A 17 11.82 0.57 13.95
C ILE A 17 10.51 1.07 13.33
N PRO A 18 10.14 2.36 13.50
CA PRO A 18 8.86 2.90 13.04
C PRO A 18 8.88 3.21 11.53
N ILE A 19 9.37 2.27 10.74
CA ILE A 19 9.51 2.35 9.29
C ILE A 19 8.80 1.15 8.67
N LEU A 20 7.79 1.45 7.84
CA LEU A 20 7.09 0.47 7.04
C LEU A 20 7.61 0.54 5.61
N LEU A 21 7.89 -0.62 5.02
CA LEU A 21 8.05 -0.71 3.57
C LEU A 21 6.70 -0.44 2.90
N ALA A 22 6.63 0.50 1.96
CA ALA A 22 5.44 0.68 1.16
C ALA A 22 5.22 -0.54 0.24
N PRO A 23 4.02 -1.12 0.18
CA PRO A 23 3.71 -2.18 -0.76
C PRO A 23 3.64 -1.64 -2.19
N MET A 24 4.68 -1.92 -2.99
CA MET A 24 4.82 -1.39 -4.35
C MET A 24 4.58 -2.49 -5.39
N ALA A 25 3.35 -2.60 -5.93
CA ALA A 25 3.02 -3.61 -6.91
C ALA A 25 3.86 -3.44 -8.21
N GLY A 26 4.67 -4.45 -8.54
CA GLY A 26 5.66 -4.42 -9.63
C GLY A 26 7.09 -4.22 -9.11
N PRO A 27 7.48 -3.01 -8.66
CA PRO A 27 8.84 -2.74 -8.19
C PRO A 27 9.22 -3.37 -6.84
N GLY A 28 8.23 -3.68 -5.98
CA GLY A 28 8.46 -4.40 -4.74
C GLY A 28 8.76 -5.87 -5.01
N SER A 29 9.49 -6.50 -4.09
CA SER A 29 9.88 -7.91 -4.19
C SER A 29 9.81 -8.59 -2.81
N PRO A 30 9.65 -9.93 -2.78
CA PRO A 30 9.82 -10.73 -1.57
C PRO A 30 11.13 -10.46 -0.85
N GLU A 31 12.24 -10.35 -1.58
CA GLU A 31 13.58 -10.13 -1.06
C GLU A 31 13.67 -8.77 -0.35
N LEU A 32 13.09 -7.72 -0.94
CA LEU A 32 13.05 -6.40 -0.34
C LEU A 32 12.22 -6.39 0.94
N ALA A 33 11.07 -7.06 0.93
CA ALA A 33 10.22 -7.18 2.11
C ALA A 33 10.94 -7.92 3.25
N VAL A 34 11.61 -9.04 2.94
CA VAL A 34 12.44 -9.79 3.90
C VAL A 34 13.59 -8.94 4.45
N ALA A 35 14.27 -8.17 3.60
CA ALA A 35 15.37 -7.30 4.02
C ALA A 35 14.90 -6.24 5.03
N VAL A 36 13.77 -5.57 4.77
CA VAL A 36 13.19 -4.58 5.69
C VAL A 36 12.72 -5.23 6.99
N GLY A 37 12.06 -6.39 6.92
CA GLY A 37 11.61 -7.13 8.10
C GLY A 37 12.77 -7.58 8.99
N THR A 38 13.86 -8.08 8.38
CA THR A 38 15.09 -8.46 9.08
C THR A 38 15.75 -7.26 9.76
N ALA A 39 15.75 -6.09 9.10
CA ALA A 39 16.27 -4.85 9.65
C ALA A 39 15.44 -4.27 10.81
N GLY A 40 14.26 -4.82 11.10
CA GLY A 40 13.40 -4.42 12.22
C GLY A 40 12.25 -3.48 11.86
N GLY A 41 12.08 -3.15 10.57
CA GLY A 41 10.89 -2.46 10.07
C GLY A 41 9.74 -3.43 9.79
N LEU A 42 8.64 -2.92 9.23
CA LEU A 42 7.53 -3.78 8.78
C LEU A 42 7.75 -4.20 7.32
N ALA A 43 7.89 -5.51 7.10
CA ALA A 43 7.86 -6.11 5.78
C ALA A 43 6.47 -5.95 5.15
N SER A 44 6.40 -5.66 3.84
CA SER A 44 5.14 -5.52 3.12
C SER A 44 5.18 -6.24 1.77
N LEU A 45 4.17 -7.07 1.49
CA LEU A 45 3.98 -7.75 0.21
C LEU A 45 2.77 -7.14 -0.55
N PRO A 46 2.97 -6.50 -1.71
CA PRO A 46 1.87 -6.02 -2.56
C PRO A 46 1.18 -7.19 -3.26
N CYS A 47 -0.09 -7.43 -2.95
CA CYS A 47 -0.85 -8.58 -3.45
C CYS A 47 -1.75 -8.23 -4.64
N ALA A 48 -1.93 -6.95 -4.96
CA ALA A 48 -2.89 -6.47 -5.98
C ALA A 48 -2.64 -6.95 -7.42
N LEU A 49 -1.46 -7.51 -7.73
CA LEU A 49 -1.12 -8.08 -9.04
C LEU A 49 -0.89 -9.59 -9.00
N LEU A 50 -1.06 -10.22 -7.83
CA LEU A 50 -0.81 -11.64 -7.66
C LEU A 50 -2.09 -12.42 -7.89
N THR A 51 -1.98 -13.67 -8.34
CA THR A 51 -3.03 -14.67 -8.15
C THR A 51 -2.94 -15.26 -6.74
N PRO A 52 -4.00 -15.93 -6.24
CA PRO A 52 -3.94 -16.65 -4.97
C PRO A 52 -2.76 -17.63 -4.86
N ASP A 53 -2.44 -18.35 -5.93
CA ASP A 53 -1.32 -19.30 -5.95
C ASP A 53 0.03 -18.59 -5.93
N GLN A 54 0.17 -17.47 -6.65
CA GLN A 54 1.35 -16.64 -6.57
C GLN A 54 1.54 -16.07 -5.16
N LEU A 55 0.47 -15.61 -4.50
CA LEU A 55 0.55 -15.13 -3.12
C LEU A 55 1.07 -16.22 -2.19
N ARG A 56 0.53 -17.44 -2.24
CA ARG A 56 1.01 -18.58 -1.42
C ARG A 56 2.49 -18.89 -1.70
N ALA A 57 2.89 -18.95 -2.96
CA ALA A 57 4.28 -19.21 -3.33
C ALA A 57 5.24 -18.13 -2.81
N ASN A 58 4.85 -16.85 -2.88
CA ASN A 58 5.64 -15.75 -2.31
C ASN A 58 5.74 -15.87 -0.79
N LEU A 59 4.64 -16.18 -0.10
CA LEU A 59 4.63 -16.38 1.35
C LEU A 59 5.54 -17.53 1.78
N ASP A 60 5.47 -18.67 1.10
CA ASP A 60 6.33 -19.82 1.37
C ASP A 60 7.82 -19.48 1.19
N ALA A 61 8.15 -18.73 0.14
CA ALA A 61 9.52 -18.29 -0.13
C ALA A 61 10.04 -17.27 0.90
N MET A 62 9.19 -16.35 1.37
CA MET A 62 9.56 -15.32 2.35
C MET A 62 9.69 -15.87 3.78
N ARG A 63 8.94 -16.92 4.12
CA ARG A 63 8.77 -17.42 5.50
C ARG A 63 10.11 -17.71 6.21
N PRO A 64 11.10 -18.39 5.59
CA PRO A 64 12.39 -18.62 6.24
C PRO A 64 13.16 -17.32 6.50
N GLY A 65 13.13 -16.38 5.54
CA GLY A 65 13.84 -15.11 5.64
C GLY A 65 13.24 -14.16 6.66
N LEU A 66 11.92 -14.17 6.82
CA LEU A 66 11.25 -13.36 7.85
C LEU A 66 11.50 -13.90 9.26
N ALA A 67 11.74 -15.21 9.43
CA ALA A 67 12.04 -15.83 10.72
C ALA A 67 11.06 -15.42 11.86
N GLY A 68 9.77 -15.33 11.54
CA GLY A 68 8.72 -14.93 12.48
C GLY A 68 8.53 -13.42 12.66
N ARG A 69 9.26 -12.57 11.91
CA ARG A 69 9.05 -11.12 11.90
C ARG A 69 7.68 -10.74 11.28
N PRO A 70 7.07 -9.63 11.74
CA PRO A 70 5.79 -9.17 11.23
C PRO A 70 5.78 -8.93 9.71
N LEU A 71 4.69 -9.34 9.07
CA LEU A 71 4.41 -9.11 7.66
C LEU A 71 3.08 -8.38 7.49
N ASN A 72 3.09 -7.40 6.58
CA ASN A 72 1.93 -6.73 6.02
C ASN A 72 1.57 -7.32 4.66
N LEU A 73 0.33 -7.78 4.49
CA LEU A 73 -0.23 -8.11 3.18
C LEU A 73 -1.10 -6.97 2.69
N ASN A 74 -0.76 -6.42 1.51
CA ASN A 74 -1.46 -5.28 0.95
C ASN A 74 -2.40 -5.67 -0.20
N PHE A 75 -3.65 -5.23 -0.12
CA PHE A 75 -4.66 -5.46 -1.14
C PHE A 75 -5.30 -4.15 -1.62
N PHE A 76 -5.82 -4.16 -2.84
CA PHE A 76 -6.72 -3.11 -3.29
C PHE A 76 -8.16 -3.49 -2.92
N CYS A 77 -9.01 -2.51 -2.64
CA CYS A 77 -10.43 -2.72 -2.35
C CYS A 77 -11.33 -1.74 -3.10
N HIS A 78 -10.85 -1.25 -4.25
CA HIS A 78 -11.63 -0.39 -5.13
C HIS A 78 -12.87 -1.10 -5.67
N THR A 79 -13.93 -0.33 -5.90
CA THR A 79 -15.09 -0.81 -6.63
C THR A 79 -14.70 -1.10 -8.08
N PRO A 80 -14.94 -2.31 -8.61
CA PRO A 80 -14.71 -2.60 -10.02
C PRO A 80 -15.48 -1.64 -10.92
N PRO A 81 -14.85 -1.09 -11.98
CA PRO A 81 -15.56 -0.24 -12.92
C PRO A 81 -16.63 -1.06 -13.66
N GLN A 82 -17.76 -0.42 -13.94
CA GLN A 82 -18.79 -1.02 -14.81
C GLN A 82 -18.23 -1.19 -16.23
N PRO A 83 -18.50 -2.32 -16.92
CA PRO A 83 -18.07 -2.50 -18.30
C PRO A 83 -18.58 -1.38 -19.22
N ASP A 84 -17.67 -0.68 -19.91
CA ASP A 84 -17.98 0.30 -20.96
C ASP A 84 -17.31 -0.11 -22.28
N PRO A 85 -17.95 -0.99 -23.09
CA PRO A 85 -17.40 -1.42 -24.37
C PRO A 85 -17.18 -0.26 -25.35
N GLN A 86 -18.06 0.75 -25.32
CA GLN A 86 -17.92 1.90 -26.21
C GLN A 86 -16.75 2.79 -25.79
N GLY A 87 -16.57 3.02 -24.49
CA GLY A 87 -15.40 3.69 -23.94
C GLY A 87 -14.10 2.98 -24.28
N ALA A 88 -14.07 1.65 -24.15
CA ALA A 88 -12.92 0.84 -24.54
C ALA A 88 -12.58 1.02 -26.03
N LEU A 89 -13.58 1.01 -26.91
CA LEU A 89 -13.39 1.27 -28.35
C LEU A 89 -12.88 2.69 -28.63
N ARG A 90 -13.45 3.72 -27.98
CA ARG A 90 -12.98 5.11 -28.10
C ARG A 90 -11.52 5.25 -27.66
N TRP A 91 -11.15 4.58 -26.57
CA TRP A 91 -9.79 4.60 -26.04
C TRP A 91 -8.81 3.90 -26.98
N ARG A 92 -9.18 2.72 -27.50
CA ARG A 92 -8.39 1.98 -28.50
C ARG A 92 -8.16 2.79 -29.77
N ALA A 93 -9.20 3.42 -30.31
CA ALA A 93 -9.07 4.29 -31.49
C ALA A 93 -8.09 5.45 -31.23
N ARG A 94 -8.09 6.02 -30.02
CA ARG A 94 -7.16 7.10 -29.64
C ARG A 94 -5.71 6.60 -29.53
N LEU A 95 -5.49 5.36 -29.12
CA LEU A 95 -4.16 4.78 -28.96
C LEU A 95 -3.60 4.15 -30.25
N ALA A 96 -4.45 3.85 -31.24
CA ALA A 96 -4.06 3.17 -32.48
C ALA A 96 -2.85 3.78 -33.21
N PRO A 97 -2.66 5.12 -33.29
CA PRO A 97 -1.48 5.70 -33.92
C PRO A 97 -0.16 5.25 -33.27
N TYR A 98 -0.12 5.06 -31.95
CA TYR A 98 1.08 4.62 -31.24
C TYR A 98 1.40 3.15 -31.49
N TYR A 99 0.37 2.31 -31.68
CA TYR A 99 0.56 0.91 -32.06
C TYR A 99 1.18 0.82 -33.46
N LEU A 100 0.61 1.56 -34.42
CA LEU A 100 1.11 1.62 -35.79
C LEU A 100 2.55 2.15 -35.87
N GLU A 101 2.89 3.19 -35.10
CA GLU A 101 4.25 3.72 -35.00
C GLU A 101 5.26 2.64 -34.59
N ARG A 102 4.83 1.68 -33.76
CA ARG A 102 5.66 0.58 -33.25
C ARG A 102 5.52 -0.72 -34.03
N GLY A 103 4.81 -0.70 -35.17
CA GLY A 103 4.56 -1.90 -35.98
C GLY A 103 3.71 -2.95 -35.26
N LEU A 104 2.92 -2.54 -34.27
CA LEU A 104 2.00 -3.39 -33.51
C LEU A 104 0.61 -3.36 -34.12
N ASP A 105 -0.14 -4.45 -33.97
CA ASP A 105 -1.54 -4.52 -34.35
C ASP A 105 -2.41 -3.74 -33.34
N PRO A 106 -3.06 -2.63 -33.74
CA PRO A 106 -4.00 -1.91 -32.86
C PRO A 106 -5.17 -2.79 -32.43
N GLU A 107 -5.45 -3.85 -33.20
CA GLU A 107 -6.59 -4.70 -32.97
C GLU A 107 -6.33 -5.88 -32.01
N VAL A 108 -5.10 -5.99 -31.49
CA VAL A 108 -4.68 -7.05 -30.57
C VAL A 108 -5.64 -7.17 -29.37
N PRO A 109 -6.01 -8.40 -28.96
CA PRO A 109 -6.82 -8.61 -27.77
C PRO A 109 -6.17 -8.02 -26.52
N ILE A 110 -6.96 -7.34 -25.70
CA ILE A 110 -6.50 -6.83 -24.40
C ILE A 110 -6.35 -8.03 -23.47
N PRO A 111 -5.17 -8.26 -22.87
CA PRO A 111 -5.01 -9.32 -21.89
C PRO A 111 -6.01 -9.13 -20.74
N ALA A 112 -6.67 -10.21 -20.34
CA ALA A 112 -7.44 -10.25 -19.10
C ALA A 112 -6.46 -10.25 -17.92
N GLY A 113 -5.94 -9.07 -17.58
CA GLY A 113 -5.01 -8.86 -16.48
C GLY A 113 -5.41 -7.58 -15.76
N GLY A 114 -6.08 -7.73 -14.62
CA GLY A 114 -6.59 -6.63 -13.83
C GLY A 114 -6.01 -6.66 -12.43
N ARG A 115 -5.86 -5.48 -11.84
CA ARG A 115 -5.70 -5.35 -10.40
C ARG A 115 -7.04 -5.71 -9.77
N ALA A 116 -7.23 -6.97 -9.38
CA ALA A 116 -8.48 -7.41 -8.77
C ALA A 116 -8.60 -6.81 -7.35
N PRO A 117 -9.79 -6.36 -6.93
CA PRO A 117 -10.00 -6.02 -5.53
C PRO A 117 -9.97 -7.29 -4.65
N PHE A 118 -9.79 -7.08 -3.36
CA PHE A 118 -9.82 -8.13 -2.34
C PHE A 118 -11.17 -8.88 -2.36
N ASP A 119 -11.10 -10.20 -2.37
CA ASP A 119 -12.24 -11.11 -2.49
C ASP A 119 -12.14 -12.29 -1.50
N ASP A 120 -13.09 -13.22 -1.59
CA ASP A 120 -13.12 -14.44 -0.77
C ASP A 120 -11.88 -15.31 -0.90
N ALA A 121 -11.27 -15.38 -2.09
CA ALA A 121 -10.11 -16.23 -2.34
C ALA A 121 -8.88 -15.69 -1.60
N PHE A 122 -8.66 -14.37 -1.66
CA PHE A 122 -7.59 -13.72 -0.89
C PHE A 122 -7.90 -13.70 0.62
N CYS A 123 -9.16 -13.50 1.01
CA CYS A 123 -9.56 -13.55 2.41
C CYS A 123 -9.28 -14.92 3.03
N SER A 124 -9.53 -16.00 2.28
CA SER A 124 -9.22 -17.36 2.74
C SER A 124 -7.71 -17.59 2.97
N ILE A 125 -6.85 -16.93 2.18
CA ILE A 125 -5.39 -16.97 2.41
C ILE A 125 -5.03 -16.18 3.67
N VAL A 126 -5.61 -14.99 3.87
CA VAL A 126 -5.41 -14.20 5.10
C VAL A 126 -5.82 -14.99 6.34
N GLU A 127 -6.94 -15.72 6.29
CA GLU A 127 -7.42 -16.59 7.36
C GLU A 127 -6.42 -17.73 7.69
N ALA A 128 -5.83 -18.33 6.67
CA ALA A 128 -4.85 -19.41 6.83
C ALA A 128 -3.49 -18.90 7.35
N GLU A 129 -2.98 -17.81 6.79
CA GLU A 129 -1.61 -17.32 7.05
C GLU A 129 -1.54 -16.39 8.26
N ARG A 130 -2.66 -15.79 8.66
CA ARG A 130 -2.81 -14.90 9.83
C ARG A 130 -1.69 -13.85 9.93
N PRO A 131 -1.50 -13.02 8.88
CA PRO A 131 -0.46 -12.00 8.88
C PRO A 131 -0.68 -11.01 10.04
N LYS A 132 0.41 -10.43 10.52
CA LYS A 132 0.34 -9.46 11.64
C LYS A 132 -0.42 -8.19 11.23
N VAL A 133 -0.28 -7.78 9.98
CA VAL A 133 -0.90 -6.58 9.41
C VAL A 133 -1.55 -6.92 8.07
N VAL A 134 -2.73 -6.36 7.83
CA VAL A 134 -3.35 -6.32 6.50
C VAL A 134 -3.61 -4.87 6.15
N SER A 135 -3.07 -4.42 5.03
CA SER A 135 -3.28 -3.07 4.55
C SER A 135 -4.18 -3.04 3.32
N PHE A 136 -5.04 -2.04 3.27
CA PHE A 136 -5.89 -1.78 2.11
C PHE A 136 -5.52 -0.47 1.44
N HIS A 137 -5.72 -0.42 0.12
CA HIS A 137 -5.67 0.82 -0.66
C HIS A 137 -7.03 1.03 -1.32
N PHE A 138 -7.44 2.30 -1.44
CA PHE A 138 -8.76 2.73 -1.93
C PHE A 138 -9.93 2.44 -0.97
N GLY A 139 -9.70 2.60 0.34
CA GLY A 139 -10.74 2.44 1.37
C GLY A 139 -10.60 1.13 2.15
N LEU A 140 -11.73 0.46 2.38
CA LEU A 140 -11.82 -0.83 3.05
C LEU A 140 -12.66 -1.80 2.20
N PRO A 141 -12.45 -3.13 2.32
CA PRO A 141 -13.32 -4.09 1.65
C PRO A 141 -14.71 -4.10 2.29
N GLU A 142 -15.64 -4.84 1.67
CA GLU A 142 -16.96 -5.09 2.22
C GLU A 142 -16.91 -5.56 3.68
N ALA A 143 -17.92 -5.19 4.47
CA ALA A 143 -17.91 -5.35 5.93
C ALA A 143 -17.68 -6.81 6.37
N ASP A 144 -18.26 -7.78 5.66
CA ASP A 144 -18.09 -9.20 5.96
C ASP A 144 -16.66 -9.70 5.73
N LEU A 145 -16.01 -9.24 4.65
CA LEU A 145 -14.60 -9.55 4.39
C LEU A 145 -13.70 -8.89 5.42
N LEU A 146 -13.97 -7.62 5.77
CA LEU A 146 -13.24 -6.93 6.82
C LEU A 146 -13.36 -7.65 8.17
N ALA A 147 -14.57 -8.08 8.54
CA ALA A 147 -14.81 -8.80 9.78
C ALA A 147 -14.01 -10.11 9.85
N ARG A 148 -13.96 -10.86 8.74
CA ARG A 148 -13.15 -12.08 8.61
C ARG A 148 -11.66 -11.80 8.76
N VAL A 149 -11.14 -10.77 8.11
CA VAL A 149 -9.75 -10.33 8.28
C VAL A 149 -9.46 -10.01 9.75
N LYS A 150 -10.32 -9.24 10.42
CA LYS A 150 -10.14 -8.88 11.84
C LYS A 150 -10.22 -10.09 12.77
N ALA A 151 -11.03 -11.10 12.45
CA ALA A 151 -11.13 -12.34 13.23
C ALA A 151 -9.81 -13.15 13.26
N THR A 152 -8.90 -12.92 12.30
CA THR A 152 -7.55 -13.51 12.33
C THR A 152 -6.64 -12.91 13.39
N GLY A 153 -7.00 -11.74 13.93
CA GLY A 153 -6.16 -10.93 14.83
C GLY A 153 -5.23 -9.95 14.10
N ALA A 154 -5.28 -9.90 12.77
CA ALA A 154 -4.53 -8.94 11.96
C ALA A 154 -4.90 -7.50 12.33
N LYS A 155 -3.91 -6.61 12.30
CA LYS A 155 -4.12 -5.17 12.41
C LYS A 155 -4.43 -4.59 11.04
N VAL A 156 -5.57 -3.91 10.92
CA VAL A 156 -6.04 -3.38 9.64
C VAL A 156 -5.61 -1.92 9.51
N ILE A 157 -4.93 -1.59 8.42
CA ILE A 157 -4.55 -0.22 8.09
C ILE A 157 -4.99 0.15 6.69
N SER A 158 -5.24 1.43 6.43
CA SER A 158 -5.58 1.90 5.08
C SER A 158 -5.13 3.34 4.85
N SER A 159 -5.03 3.71 3.58
CA SER A 159 -4.60 5.03 3.13
C SER A 159 -5.74 6.05 3.15
N ALA A 160 -5.49 7.20 3.77
CA ALA A 160 -6.31 8.40 3.68
C ALA A 160 -5.51 9.53 3.02
N THR A 161 -6.17 10.29 2.14
CA THR A 161 -5.60 11.44 1.42
C THR A 161 -6.17 12.78 1.88
N CYS A 162 -7.19 12.73 2.74
CA CYS A 162 -7.77 13.88 3.43
C CYS A 162 -8.27 13.46 4.83
N VAL A 163 -8.59 14.44 5.67
CA VAL A 163 -9.08 14.20 7.05
C VAL A 163 -10.39 13.41 7.07
N ALA A 164 -11.31 13.68 6.14
CA ALA A 164 -12.60 12.99 6.09
C ALA A 164 -12.43 11.48 5.85
N GLU A 165 -11.49 11.08 5.01
CA GLU A 165 -11.14 9.67 4.78
C GLU A 165 -10.54 9.03 6.03
N ALA A 166 -9.65 9.73 6.74
CA ALA A 166 -9.04 9.21 7.96
C ALA A 166 -10.08 8.95 9.06
N VAL A 167 -10.99 9.90 9.29
CA VAL A 167 -12.09 9.76 10.24
C VAL A 167 -13.01 8.61 9.83
N TRP A 168 -13.33 8.49 8.54
CA TRP A 168 -14.12 7.37 8.04
C TRP A 168 -13.44 6.04 8.31
N LEU A 169 -12.15 5.89 8.02
CA LEU A 169 -11.40 4.65 8.26
C LEU A 169 -11.35 4.27 9.75
N GLU A 170 -11.15 5.23 10.65
CA GLU A 170 -11.20 4.98 12.10
C GLU A 170 -12.59 4.47 12.52
N GLN A 171 -13.66 5.13 12.07
CA GLN A 171 -15.05 4.74 12.38
C GLN A 171 -15.40 3.34 11.85
N HIS A 172 -14.75 2.91 10.77
CA HIS A 172 -14.95 1.59 10.17
C HIS A 172 -13.91 0.56 10.66
N GLY A 173 -13.12 0.92 11.67
CA GLY A 173 -12.35 -0.02 12.46
C GLY A 173 -10.94 -0.31 11.95
N CYS A 174 -10.30 0.62 11.24
CA CYS A 174 -8.84 0.61 11.09
C CYS A 174 -8.14 0.75 12.45
N ASP A 175 -7.06 0.00 12.64
CA ASP A 175 -6.20 0.07 13.83
C ASP A 175 -5.13 1.19 13.72
N ALA A 176 -4.82 1.65 12.50
CA ALA A 176 -3.96 2.80 12.21
C ALA A 176 -4.26 3.38 10.82
N ILE A 177 -3.96 4.66 10.61
CA ILE A 177 -4.21 5.37 9.34
C ILE A 177 -2.91 5.70 8.63
N ILE A 178 -2.81 5.40 7.34
CA ILE A 178 -1.72 5.88 6.48
C ILE A 178 -2.13 7.24 5.90
N ALA A 179 -1.57 8.32 6.44
CA ALA A 179 -1.76 9.67 5.92
C ALA A 179 -0.89 9.86 4.66
N MET A 180 -1.51 9.70 3.48
CA MET A 180 -0.83 9.70 2.19
C MET A 180 -0.88 11.09 1.55
N GLY A 181 0.19 11.86 1.70
CA GLY A 181 0.32 13.18 1.07
C GLY A 181 0.42 13.12 -0.45
N LEU A 182 0.17 14.25 -1.11
CA LEU A 182 0.27 14.41 -2.58
C LEU A 182 1.65 14.06 -3.14
N GLU A 183 2.70 14.17 -2.33
CA GLU A 183 4.07 13.86 -2.70
C GLU A 183 4.36 12.35 -2.80
N ALA A 184 3.42 11.49 -2.39
CA ALA A 184 3.57 10.05 -2.52
C ALA A 184 3.48 9.61 -3.99
N GLY A 185 4.43 8.76 -4.41
CA GLY A 185 4.38 8.09 -5.71
C GLY A 185 3.29 7.00 -5.79
N GLY A 186 3.04 6.50 -7.00
CA GLY A 186 2.03 5.47 -7.25
C GLY A 186 0.60 6.01 -7.28
N HIS A 187 -0.38 5.14 -7.04
CA HIS A 187 -1.80 5.51 -7.09
C HIS A 187 -2.21 6.33 -5.85
N ARG A 188 -2.96 7.40 -6.05
CA ARG A 188 -3.60 8.16 -4.97
C ARG A 188 -4.67 7.30 -4.28
N GLY A 189 -4.54 7.07 -2.97
CA GLY A 189 -5.41 6.17 -2.20
C GLY A 189 -6.82 6.67 -1.87
N HIS A 190 -7.24 7.80 -2.43
CA HIS A 190 -8.55 8.41 -2.21
C HIS A 190 -9.71 7.47 -2.57
N PHE A 191 -10.83 7.62 -1.87
CA PHE A 191 -12.02 6.78 -2.06
C PHE A 191 -13.36 7.48 -1.73
N LEU A 192 -13.37 8.61 -1.01
CA LEU A 192 -14.62 9.32 -0.70
C LEU A 192 -15.03 10.34 -1.78
N SER A 193 -14.08 10.85 -2.57
CA SER A 193 -14.35 11.87 -3.58
C SER A 193 -13.27 11.89 -4.67
N ASP A 194 -13.69 11.93 -5.93
CA ASP A 194 -12.80 12.08 -7.10
C ASP A 194 -12.27 13.52 -7.28
N ASP A 195 -12.71 14.47 -6.46
CA ASP A 195 -12.21 15.84 -6.46
C ASP A 195 -10.80 15.90 -5.85
N LEU A 196 -9.80 15.85 -6.74
CA LEU A 196 -8.38 15.85 -6.36
C LEU A 196 -7.95 17.11 -5.60
N THR A 197 -8.71 18.21 -5.69
CA THR A 197 -8.40 19.45 -4.96
C THR A 197 -8.60 19.33 -3.46
N ARG A 198 -9.28 18.27 -3.00
CA ARG A 198 -9.48 17.97 -1.57
C ARG A 198 -8.29 17.29 -0.91
N GLN A 199 -7.30 16.84 -1.70
CA GLN A 199 -6.11 16.19 -1.18
C GLN A 199 -5.08 17.23 -0.72
N SER A 200 -4.25 16.87 0.25
CA SER A 200 -3.24 17.76 0.83
C SER A 200 -1.82 17.17 0.73
N GLY A 201 -0.81 18.04 0.74
CA GLY A 201 0.59 17.61 0.87
C GLY A 201 0.90 17.04 2.27
N THR A 202 1.91 16.17 2.38
CA THR A 202 2.28 15.44 3.61
C THR A 202 2.40 16.38 4.80
N PHE A 203 3.06 17.53 4.62
CA PHE A 203 3.31 18.48 5.71
C PHE A 203 2.02 19.02 6.34
N ALA A 204 0.98 19.23 5.54
CA ALA A 204 -0.31 19.71 6.01
C ALA A 204 -1.24 18.56 6.43
N LEU A 205 -1.22 17.44 5.71
CA LEU A 205 -2.11 16.31 5.92
C LEU A 205 -1.84 15.59 7.24
N VAL A 206 -0.57 15.29 7.53
CA VAL A 206 -0.19 14.49 8.71
C VAL A 206 -0.72 15.09 10.02
N PRO A 207 -0.41 16.36 10.38
CA PRO A 207 -0.88 16.90 11.66
C PRO A 207 -2.41 17.01 11.72
N GLN A 208 -3.08 17.37 10.61
CA GLN A 208 -4.54 17.46 10.57
C GLN A 208 -5.21 16.09 10.79
N VAL A 209 -4.63 15.02 10.25
CA VAL A 209 -5.14 13.66 10.49
C VAL A 209 -4.87 13.25 11.94
N VAL A 210 -3.66 13.51 12.47
CA VAL A 210 -3.31 13.22 13.87
C VAL A 210 -4.27 13.90 14.85
N ASP A 211 -4.65 15.15 14.59
CA ASP A 211 -5.59 15.89 15.46
C ASP A 211 -7.03 15.38 15.35
N ALA A 212 -7.39 14.70 14.26
CA ALA A 212 -8.76 14.29 13.95
C ALA A 212 -9.09 12.83 14.32
N VAL A 213 -8.09 11.98 14.54
CA VAL A 213 -8.28 10.55 14.88
C VAL A 213 -7.55 10.18 16.16
N SER A 214 -8.03 9.15 16.85
CA SER A 214 -7.41 8.62 18.08
C SER A 214 -6.39 7.52 17.79
N VAL A 215 -6.59 6.75 16.71
CA VAL A 215 -5.65 5.71 16.27
C VAL A 215 -4.31 6.29 15.81
N PRO A 216 -3.20 5.54 15.89
CA PRO A 216 -1.91 6.02 15.41
C PRO A 216 -1.90 6.31 13.91
N VAL A 217 -1.09 7.31 13.52
CA VAL A 217 -0.97 7.78 12.14
C VAL A 217 0.40 7.44 11.58
N ILE A 218 0.43 6.93 10.35
CA ILE A 218 1.64 6.58 9.60
C ILE A 218 1.77 7.60 8.46
N ALA A 219 2.84 8.40 8.45
CA ALA A 219 3.06 9.38 7.39
C ALA A 219 3.59 8.71 6.11
N ALA A 220 3.04 9.05 4.95
CA ALA A 220 3.50 8.57 3.65
C ALA A 220 3.53 9.70 2.61
N GLY A 221 4.66 9.83 1.90
CA GLY A 221 4.85 10.80 0.81
C GLY A 221 6.08 11.67 1.00
N ALA A 222 7.02 11.60 0.03
CA ALA A 222 8.32 12.27 0.04
C ALA A 222 9.21 12.08 1.29
N ILE A 223 9.05 10.98 2.01
CA ILE A 223 9.95 10.60 3.11
C ILE A 223 11.02 9.67 2.56
N ALA A 224 12.26 10.15 2.49
CA ALA A 224 13.37 9.41 1.85
C ALA A 224 14.63 9.30 2.73
N ASP A 225 14.74 10.08 3.80
CA ASP A 225 15.90 10.09 4.69
C ASP A 225 15.52 10.41 6.14
N ALA A 226 16.53 10.45 7.02
CA ALA A 226 16.34 10.72 8.44
C ALA A 226 15.66 12.07 8.73
N ARG A 227 15.83 13.09 7.89
CA ARG A 227 15.20 14.41 8.10
C ARG A 227 13.70 14.32 7.88
N GLY A 228 13.28 13.64 6.80
CA GLY A 228 11.87 13.37 6.53
C GLY A 228 11.21 12.54 7.62
N ILE A 229 11.92 11.55 8.16
CA ILE A 229 11.45 10.73 9.28
C ILE A 229 11.24 11.59 10.53
N LEU A 230 12.26 12.36 10.93
CA LEU A 230 12.17 13.24 12.09
C LEU A 230 11.07 14.29 11.94
N ALA A 231 10.90 14.87 10.75
CA ALA A 231 9.83 15.82 10.47
C ALA A 231 8.45 15.18 10.60
N ALA A 232 8.24 13.97 10.05
CA ALA A 232 6.97 13.26 10.16
C ALA A 232 6.62 12.94 11.63
N LEU A 233 7.60 12.48 12.41
CA LEU A 233 7.41 12.22 13.84
C LEU A 233 7.12 13.52 14.61
N ALA A 234 7.78 14.63 14.27
CA ALA A 234 7.52 15.94 14.88
C ALA A 234 6.11 16.48 14.55
N LEU A 235 5.55 16.10 13.39
CA LEU A 235 4.16 16.39 13.01
C LEU A 235 3.13 15.47 13.68
N GLY A 236 3.57 14.56 14.56
CA GLY A 236 2.69 13.68 15.35
C GLY A 236 2.47 12.29 14.78
N ALA A 237 3.09 11.93 13.66
CA ALA A 237 3.03 10.56 13.15
C ALA A 237 3.73 9.59 14.13
N SER A 238 3.18 8.39 14.28
CA SER A 238 3.77 7.30 15.07
C SER A 238 4.78 6.48 14.28
N ALA A 239 4.74 6.56 12.95
CA ALA A 239 5.65 5.89 12.04
C ALA A 239 5.62 6.52 10.64
N VAL A 240 6.51 6.05 9.77
CA VAL A 240 6.53 6.42 8.35
C VAL A 240 6.38 5.20 7.45
N GLN A 241 5.78 5.40 6.29
CA GLN A 241 5.78 4.42 5.20
C GLN A 241 6.59 4.96 4.03
N ILE A 242 7.63 4.23 3.64
CA ILE A 242 8.62 4.67 2.65
C ILE A 242 8.50 3.78 1.40
N GLY A 243 8.32 4.41 0.23
CA GLY A 243 8.26 3.74 -1.07
C GLY A 243 9.46 4.09 -1.95
N THR A 244 9.44 5.27 -2.58
CA THR A 244 10.40 5.71 -3.60
C THR A 244 11.87 5.49 -3.21
N ALA A 245 12.26 5.72 -1.96
CA ALA A 245 13.65 5.53 -1.53
C ALA A 245 14.12 4.07 -1.65
N TYR A 246 13.22 3.09 -1.43
CA TYR A 246 13.55 1.67 -1.58
C TYR A 246 13.65 1.22 -3.05
N LEU A 247 13.21 2.02 -4.02
CA LEU A 247 13.41 1.68 -5.44
C LEU A 247 14.89 1.67 -5.85
N PHE A 248 15.74 2.33 -5.08
CA PHE A 248 17.19 2.35 -5.31
C PHE A 248 17.90 1.14 -4.72
N SER A 249 17.25 0.36 -3.85
CA SER A 249 17.82 -0.84 -3.24
C SER A 249 18.14 -1.93 -4.29
N PRO A 250 19.15 -2.78 -4.04
CA PRO A 250 19.47 -3.91 -4.91
C PRO A 250 18.39 -4.99 -4.91
N GLU A 251 17.62 -5.13 -3.82
CA GLU A 251 16.53 -6.10 -3.71
C GLU A 251 15.28 -5.68 -4.49
N ALA A 252 15.14 -4.40 -4.88
CA ALA A 252 13.97 -3.91 -5.58
C ALA A 252 13.89 -4.43 -7.02
N ASN A 253 12.71 -4.90 -7.42
CA ASN A 253 12.44 -5.43 -8.76
C ASN A 253 12.11 -4.31 -9.76
N VAL A 254 13.02 -3.36 -9.89
CA VAL A 254 12.89 -2.19 -10.78
C VAL A 254 13.58 -2.49 -12.11
N SER A 255 12.87 -2.34 -13.23
CA SER A 255 13.46 -2.54 -14.55
C SER A 255 14.60 -1.55 -14.81
N ALA A 256 15.58 -1.94 -15.65
CA ALA A 256 16.70 -1.06 -15.98
C ALA A 256 16.25 0.30 -16.53
N LEU A 257 15.18 0.31 -17.34
CA LEU A 257 14.59 1.54 -17.88
C LEU A 257 13.99 2.42 -16.77
N HIS A 258 13.25 1.84 -15.84
CA HIS A 258 12.67 2.61 -14.73
C HIS A 258 13.78 3.15 -13.81
N ARG A 259 14.81 2.35 -13.53
CA ARG A 259 15.96 2.79 -12.71
C ARG A 259 16.73 3.94 -13.36
N ALA A 260 16.87 3.96 -14.69
CA ALA A 260 17.53 5.05 -15.40
C ALA A 260 16.72 6.35 -15.44
N ALA A 261 15.40 6.28 -15.21
CA ALA A 261 14.51 7.43 -15.20
C ALA A 261 14.36 8.10 -13.81
N LEU A 262 14.72 7.39 -12.74
CA LEU A 262 14.73 7.89 -11.35
C LEU A 262 16.02 8.64 -11.03
#